data_AF-A0A7Y8JDB7-F1
#
_entry.id   AF-A0A7Y8JDB7-F1
#
_cell.length_a   1.000
_cell.length_b   1.000
_cell.length_c   1.000
_cell.angle_alpha   90.00
_cell.angle_beta   90.00
_cell.angle_gamma   90.00
#
_symmetry.space_group_name_H-M   'P 1'
#
loop_
_entity.id
_entity.type
_entity.pdbx_description
1 polymer ?
#
loop_
_entity_poly.entity_id
_entity_poly.type
_entity_poly.pdbx_seq_one_letter_code
_entity_poly.pdbx_strand_id
1 'polypeptide(L)'
;MAQESVTTGVFANLHRSPLRVVFRRRVDYRWDRYDVYKPWEKIDAVVMVIEELAKENPSFTEKLISVDEKQYRSSSHRTRHYVHNDRDQLYEANRKDLAEKFSRKVAGVWLGTNLNSQTMLQVIKEACEAAEIEYGPLSSLKW
;
A
#
# COMPACT_ATOMS: atom_id res chain seq x y z
N MET A 1 2.14 11.82 28.80
CA MET A 1 2.19 10.67 27.88
C MET A 1 1.65 11.15 26.55
N ALA A 2 2.47 11.26 25.51
CA ALA A 2 1.98 11.66 24.19
C ALA A 2 1.02 10.58 23.70
N GLN A 3 -0.19 10.97 23.35
CA GLN A 3 -1.19 10.06 22.79
C GLN A 3 -0.69 9.65 21.40
N GLU A 4 -0.48 8.35 21.18
CA GLU A 4 -0.03 7.86 19.87
C GLU A 4 -1.10 8.16 18.82
N SER A 5 -0.74 8.93 17.81
CA SER A 5 -1.65 9.34 16.74
C SER A 5 -1.91 8.17 15.79
N VAL A 6 -3.16 7.71 15.70
CA VAL A 6 -3.55 6.54 14.88
C VAL A 6 -3.82 6.98 13.44
N THR A 7 -3.29 6.27 12.46
CA THR A 7 -3.62 6.53 11.05
C THR A 7 -5.09 6.19 10.77
N THR A 8 -5.81 7.12 10.14
CA THR A 8 -7.24 6.99 9.80
C THR A 8 -7.51 7.11 8.31
N GLY A 9 -6.50 7.45 7.51
CA GLY A 9 -6.62 7.44 6.07
C GLY A 9 -5.32 7.73 5.34
N VAL A 10 -5.25 7.28 4.09
CA VAL A 10 -4.13 7.52 3.18
C VAL A 10 -4.68 8.10 1.87
N PHE A 11 -4.06 9.19 1.42
CA PHE A 11 -4.45 9.90 0.21
C PHE A 11 -3.26 10.02 -0.73
N ALA A 12 -3.43 9.62 -1.99
CA ALA A 12 -2.31 9.53 -2.92
C ALA A 12 -2.55 10.27 -4.25
N ASN A 13 -1.47 10.81 -4.82
CA ASN A 13 -1.39 11.24 -6.22
C ASN A 13 -0.11 10.68 -6.83
N LEU A 14 -0.27 9.68 -7.70
CA LEU A 14 0.82 9.05 -8.45
C LEU A 14 0.79 9.37 -9.95
N HIS A 15 -0.10 10.26 -10.41
CA HIS A 15 -0.29 10.56 -11.83
C HIS A 15 0.55 11.72 -12.32
N ARG A 16 0.73 12.74 -11.47
CA ARG A 16 1.44 13.97 -11.83
C ARG A 16 2.48 14.31 -10.79
N SER A 17 3.66 14.71 -11.26
CA SER A 17 4.67 15.29 -10.39
C SER A 17 4.16 16.65 -9.85
N PRO A 18 4.38 16.95 -8.56
CA PRO A 18 5.12 16.11 -7.62
C PRO A 18 4.25 14.97 -7.06
N LEU A 19 4.83 13.77 -6.95
CA LEU A 19 4.18 12.63 -6.33
C LEU A 19 3.95 12.93 -4.84
N ARG A 20 2.84 12.40 -4.32
CA ARG A 20 2.40 12.71 -2.96
C ARG A 20 1.65 11.54 -2.36
N VAL A 21 1.97 11.25 -1.10
CA VAL A 21 1.20 10.39 -0.21
C VAL A 21 0.96 11.18 1.06
N VAL A 22 -0.28 11.24 1.51
CA VAL A 22 -0.67 11.96 2.72
C VAL A 22 -1.33 10.98 3.67
N PHE A 23 -0.80 10.89 4.89
CA PHE A 23 -1.41 10.12 5.96
C PHE A 23 -2.21 11.08 6.84
N ARG A 24 -3.50 10.81 7.01
CA ARG A 24 -4.33 11.48 8.01
C ARG A 24 -4.22 10.70 9.30
N ARG A 25 -3.70 11.33 10.35
CA ARG A 25 -3.57 10.75 11.68
C ARG A 25 -4.46 11.48 12.68
N ARG A 26 -5.25 10.74 13.42
CA ARG A 26 -6.10 11.28 14.48
C ARG A 26 -5.25 11.57 15.70
N VAL A 27 -5.14 12.84 16.10
CA VAL A 27 -4.39 13.26 17.30
C VAL A 27 -5.32 13.26 18.51
N ASP A 28 -6.51 13.87 18.35
CA ASP A 28 -7.59 13.84 19.34
C ASP A 28 -8.96 13.93 18.64
N TYR A 29 -10.06 13.99 19.39
CA TYR A 29 -11.42 14.01 18.82
C TYR A 29 -11.71 15.19 17.88
N ARG A 30 -10.94 16.29 17.93
CA ARG A 30 -11.11 17.51 17.11
C ARG A 30 -10.05 17.66 16.03
N TRP A 31 -8.86 17.10 16.22
CA TRP A 31 -7.71 17.40 15.40
C TRP A 31 -7.17 16.18 14.67
N ASP A 32 -7.06 16.35 13.34
CA ASP A 32 -6.28 15.49 12.47
C ASP A 32 -4.94 16.15 12.15
N ARG A 33 -3.87 15.36 12.15
CA ARG A 33 -2.55 15.72 11.60
C ARG A 33 -2.42 15.09 10.21
N TYR A 34 -1.87 15.85 9.27
CA TYR A 34 -1.62 15.38 7.92
C TYR A 34 -0.12 15.29 7.66
N ASP A 35 0.40 14.07 7.59
CA ASP A 35 1.81 13.81 7.29
C ASP A 35 1.97 13.66 5.78
N VAL A 36 2.69 14.60 5.15
CA VAL A 36 2.84 14.68 3.69
C VAL A 36 4.20 14.15 3.25
N TYR A 37 4.19 13.08 2.47
CA TYR A 37 5.38 12.48 1.90
C TYR A 37 5.49 12.74 0.40
N LYS A 38 6.74 12.82 -0.08
CA LYS A 38 7.10 13.20 -1.44
C LYS A 38 8.00 12.12 -2.06
N PRO A 39 7.45 10.94 -2.41
CA PRO A 39 8.25 9.86 -2.96
C PRO A 39 8.89 10.28 -4.29
N TRP A 40 10.11 9.81 -4.55
CA TRP A 40 10.81 10.08 -5.80
C TRP A 40 10.23 9.24 -6.93
N GLU A 41 10.06 7.94 -6.68
CA GLU A 41 9.42 7.00 -7.59
C GLU A 41 8.02 6.60 -7.12
N LYS A 42 7.17 6.18 -8.07
CA LYS A 42 5.81 5.75 -7.73
C LYS A 42 5.80 4.46 -6.89
N ILE A 43 6.79 3.58 -7.09
CA ILE A 43 6.91 2.36 -6.30
C ILE A 43 7.27 2.67 -4.84
N ASP A 44 8.08 3.71 -4.59
CA ASP A 44 8.43 4.13 -3.23
C ASP A 44 7.20 4.61 -2.45
N ALA A 45 6.19 5.14 -3.14
CA ALA A 45 4.91 5.48 -2.52
C ALA A 45 4.22 4.23 -1.94
N VAL A 46 4.22 3.12 -2.68
CA VAL A 46 3.63 1.85 -2.26
C VAL A 46 4.41 1.27 -1.08
N VAL A 47 5.75 1.23 -1.21
CA VAL A 47 6.65 0.75 -0.16
C VAL A 47 6.41 1.50 1.13
N MET A 48 6.39 2.82 1.07
CA MET A 48 6.17 3.69 2.23
C MET A 48 4.82 3.44 2.91
N VAL A 49 3.74 3.28 2.14
CA VAL A 49 2.41 2.97 2.71
C VAL A 49 2.43 1.62 3.45
N ILE A 50 3.00 0.58 2.84
CA ILE A 50 3.08 -0.74 3.47
C ILE A 50 3.94 -0.68 4.74
N GLU A 51 5.09 0.00 4.70
CA GLU A 51 5.98 0.12 5.86
C GLU A 51 5.34 0.91 7.01
N GLU A 52 4.67 2.02 6.73
CA GLU A 52 4.01 2.83 7.78
C GLU A 52 2.85 2.07 8.43
N LEU A 53 2.01 1.39 7.65
CA LEU A 53 0.88 0.64 8.20
C LEU A 53 1.34 -0.61 8.96
N ALA A 54 2.42 -1.26 8.51
CA ALA A 54 3.01 -2.40 9.22
C ALA A 54 3.62 -2.03 10.57
N LYS A 55 4.14 -0.80 10.72
CA LYS A 55 4.66 -0.30 12.00
C LYS A 55 3.54 -0.12 13.04
N GLU A 56 2.35 0.28 12.61
CA GLU A 56 1.22 0.56 13.50
C GLU A 56 0.45 -0.70 13.90
N ASN A 57 0.43 -1.72 13.05
CA ASN A 57 -0.32 -2.95 13.31
C ASN A 57 0.49 -4.20 12.92
N PRO A 58 0.95 -5.01 13.89
CA PRO A 58 1.73 -6.22 13.62
C PRO A 58 1.02 -7.26 12.74
N SER A 59 -0.31 -7.29 12.73
CA SER A 59 -1.12 -8.21 11.90
C SER A 59 -1.44 -7.65 10.51
N PHE A 60 -0.99 -6.43 10.20
CA PHE A 60 -1.30 -5.75 8.94
C PHE A 60 -0.90 -6.56 7.71
N THR A 61 0.30 -7.14 7.71
CA THR A 61 0.83 -7.86 6.53
C THR A 61 0.03 -9.12 6.22
N GLU A 62 -0.43 -9.84 7.25
CA GLU A 62 -1.31 -11.01 7.08
C GLU A 62 -2.67 -10.61 6.50
N LYS A 63 -3.24 -9.50 6.98
CA LYS A 63 -4.47 -8.93 6.42
C LYS A 63 -4.27 -8.48 4.97
N LEU A 64 -3.15 -7.84 4.67
CA LEU A 64 -2.82 -7.37 3.32
C LEU A 64 -2.72 -8.53 2.33
N ILE A 65 -2.04 -9.62 2.70
CA ILE A 65 -1.98 -10.83 1.86
C ILE A 65 -3.37 -11.44 1.66
N SER A 66 -4.19 -11.45 2.72
CA SER A 66 -5.56 -11.97 2.63
C SER A 66 -6.44 -11.13 1.68
N VAL A 67 -6.29 -9.80 1.70
CA VAL A 67 -6.96 -8.89 0.75
C VAL A 67 -6.45 -9.14 -0.67
N ASP A 68 -5.13 -9.23 -0.86
CA ASP A 68 -4.51 -9.51 -2.17
C ASP A 68 -5.03 -10.82 -2.77
N GLU A 69 -5.02 -11.90 -1.98
CA GLU A 69 -5.52 -13.22 -2.36
C GLU A 69 -6.98 -13.18 -2.80
N LYS A 70 -7.82 -12.49 -2.02
CA LYS A 70 -9.24 -12.31 -2.34
C LYS A 70 -9.41 -11.57 -3.67
N GLN A 71 -8.66 -10.48 -3.88
CA GLN A 71 -8.73 -9.69 -5.10
C GLN A 71 -8.22 -10.47 -6.31
N TYR A 72 -7.12 -11.23 -6.15
CA TYR A 72 -6.59 -12.14 -7.16
C TYR A 72 -7.63 -13.17 -7.60
N ARG A 73 -8.26 -13.88 -6.65
CA ARG A 73 -9.28 -14.90 -6.98
C ARG A 73 -10.56 -14.32 -7.59
N SER A 74 -10.96 -13.13 -7.17
CA SER A 74 -12.22 -12.52 -7.60
C SER A 74 -12.14 -11.83 -8.97
N SER A 75 -10.95 -11.47 -9.44
CA SER A 75 -10.76 -10.69 -10.66
C SER A 75 -10.31 -11.56 -11.83
N SER A 76 -11.17 -11.71 -12.84
CA SER A 76 -10.83 -12.42 -14.09
C SER A 76 -9.69 -11.77 -14.88
N HIS A 77 -9.32 -10.52 -14.57
CA HIS A 77 -8.26 -9.78 -15.28
C HIS A 77 -6.93 -9.77 -14.52
N ARG A 78 -6.92 -10.19 -13.26
CA ARG A 78 -5.72 -10.15 -12.42
C ARG A 78 -4.99 -11.48 -12.51
N THR A 79 -3.87 -11.49 -13.24
CA THR A 79 -3.08 -12.71 -13.49
C THR A 79 -1.94 -12.93 -12.49
N ARG A 80 -1.83 -12.08 -11.45
CA ARG A 80 -0.74 -12.18 -10.48
C ARG A 80 -1.09 -11.60 -9.11
N HIS A 81 -0.38 -12.07 -8.09
CA HIS A 81 -0.34 -11.43 -6.78
C HIS A 81 0.50 -10.15 -6.83
N TYR A 82 0.14 -9.15 -6.04
CA TYR A 82 0.97 -7.96 -5.89
C TYR A 82 1.81 -8.05 -4.62
N VAL A 83 1.28 -8.69 -3.58
CA VAL A 83 2.00 -9.00 -2.34
C VAL A 83 1.82 -10.46 -1.94
N HIS A 84 2.88 -11.08 -1.42
CA HIS A 84 2.82 -12.46 -0.92
C HIS A 84 3.98 -12.76 0.07
N ASN A 85 3.84 -13.79 0.91
CA ASN A 85 4.91 -14.22 1.85
C ASN A 85 6.06 -14.95 1.14
N ASP A 86 5.72 -15.62 0.05
CA ASP A 86 6.65 -16.30 -0.86
C ASP A 86 6.79 -15.49 -2.15
N ARG A 87 8.04 -15.15 -2.48
CA ARG A 87 8.41 -14.39 -3.68
C ARG A 87 7.93 -15.05 -4.96
N ASP A 88 8.02 -16.38 -5.02
CA ASP A 88 7.73 -17.15 -6.23
C ASP A 88 6.23 -17.17 -6.57
N GLN A 89 5.36 -16.78 -5.62
CA GLN A 89 3.92 -16.67 -5.83
C GLN A 89 3.49 -15.31 -6.40
N LEU A 90 4.41 -14.32 -6.48
CA LEU A 90 4.09 -13.02 -7.08
C LEU A 90 3.78 -13.09 -8.57
N TYR A 91 4.21 -14.16 -9.24
CA TYR A 91 3.99 -14.38 -10.67
C TYR A 91 3.58 -15.85 -10.87
N GLU A 92 2.99 -16.14 -12.03
CA GLU A 92 2.69 -17.53 -12.40
C GLU A 92 3.95 -18.41 -12.33
N ALA A 93 3.79 -19.69 -11.98
CA ALA A 93 4.87 -20.62 -11.65
C ALA A 93 6.00 -20.71 -12.71
N ASN A 94 5.70 -20.41 -13.97
CA ASN A 94 6.65 -20.48 -15.08
C ASN A 94 7.47 -19.18 -15.28
N ARG A 95 7.29 -18.16 -14.44
CA ARG A 95 7.90 -16.83 -14.56
C ARG A 95 8.74 -16.41 -13.35
N LYS A 96 9.53 -17.35 -12.82
CA LYS A 96 10.44 -17.09 -11.68
C LYS A 96 11.47 -15.99 -11.97
N ASP A 97 11.88 -15.86 -13.24
CA ASP A 97 12.75 -14.78 -13.73
C ASP A 97 12.19 -13.38 -13.41
N LEU A 98 10.87 -13.21 -13.53
CA LEU A 98 10.21 -11.96 -13.20
C LEU A 98 10.17 -11.71 -11.69
N ALA A 99 9.92 -12.76 -10.91
CA ALA A 99 9.89 -12.67 -9.46
C ALA A 99 11.27 -12.26 -8.91
N GLU A 100 12.36 -12.72 -9.50
CA GLU A 100 13.72 -12.34 -9.10
C GLU A 100 14.05 -10.88 -9.42
N LYS A 101 13.66 -10.42 -10.62
CA LYS A 101 14.00 -9.07 -11.11
C LYS A 101 13.07 -7.98 -10.58
N PHE A 102 11.79 -8.31 -10.40
CA PHE A 102 10.72 -7.35 -10.15
C PHE A 102 9.98 -7.64 -8.84
N SER A 103 10.73 -8.02 -7.81
CA SER A 103 10.21 -8.07 -6.44
C SER A 103 11.10 -7.29 -5.48
N ARG A 104 10.50 -6.85 -4.38
CA ARG A 104 11.20 -6.19 -3.27
C ARG A 104 10.59 -6.70 -1.97
N LYS A 105 11.44 -7.01 -0.98
CA LYS A 105 10.96 -7.33 0.36
C LYS A 105 10.63 -6.04 1.11
N VAL A 106 9.42 -5.96 1.66
CA VAL A 106 8.87 -4.78 2.34
C VAL A 106 8.11 -5.24 3.57
N ALA A 107 8.46 -4.73 4.75
CA ALA A 107 7.80 -5.08 6.02
C ALA A 107 7.60 -6.60 6.26
N GLY A 108 8.51 -7.44 5.76
CA GLY A 108 8.44 -8.90 5.91
C GLY A 108 7.74 -9.66 4.77
N VAL A 109 6.99 -8.97 3.90
CA VAL A 109 6.34 -9.56 2.71
C VAL A 109 7.09 -9.23 1.42
N TRP A 110 6.85 -9.99 0.36
CA TRP A 110 7.32 -9.67 -0.99
C TRP A 110 6.30 -8.82 -1.72
N LEU A 111 6.76 -7.76 -2.37
CA LEU A 111 5.99 -6.85 -3.22
C LEU A 111 6.50 -6.95 -4.66
N GLY A 112 5.60 -7.14 -5.62
CA GLY A 112 5.91 -7.00 -7.05
C GLY A 112 6.15 -5.53 -7.41
N THR A 113 7.25 -5.23 -8.11
CA THR A 113 7.66 -3.84 -8.41
C THR A 113 7.39 -3.41 -9.86
N ASN A 114 7.20 -4.36 -10.77
CA ASN A 114 6.82 -4.07 -12.17
C ASN A 114 5.32 -3.78 -12.31
N LEU A 115 4.88 -2.70 -11.70
CA LEU A 115 3.49 -2.24 -11.66
C LEU A 115 3.32 -0.95 -12.46
N ASN A 116 2.16 -0.76 -13.09
CA ASN A 116 1.79 0.56 -13.61
C ASN A 116 1.16 1.41 -12.50
N SER A 117 0.92 2.71 -12.76
CA SER A 117 0.41 3.62 -11.73
C SER A 117 -0.98 3.28 -11.22
N GLN A 118 -1.87 2.73 -12.07
CA GLN A 118 -3.19 2.31 -11.64
C GLN A 118 -3.09 1.10 -10.69
N THR A 119 -2.24 0.13 -11.03
CA THR A 119 -1.97 -1.01 -10.17
C THR A 119 -1.33 -0.58 -8.85
N MET A 120 -0.40 0.37 -8.85
CA MET A 120 0.19 0.90 -7.61
C MET A 120 -0.86 1.57 -6.71
N LEU A 121 -1.77 2.37 -7.28
CA LEU A 121 -2.88 2.96 -6.50
C LEU A 121 -3.84 1.90 -5.97
N GLN A 122 -4.08 0.84 -6.76
CA GLN A 122 -4.87 -0.31 -6.31
C GLN A 122 -4.21 -1.03 -5.14
N VAL A 123 -2.88 -1.24 -5.17
CA VAL A 123 -2.15 -1.84 -4.03
C VAL A 123 -2.24 -0.94 -2.79
N ILE A 124 -2.12 0.38 -2.93
CA ILE A 124 -2.31 1.32 -1.81
C ILE A 124 -3.73 1.21 -1.25
N LYS A 125 -4.74 1.09 -2.12
CA LYS A 125 -6.14 0.90 -1.71
C LYS A 125 -6.33 -0.43 -0.96
N GLU A 126 -5.76 -1.53 -1.45
CA GLU A 126 -5.79 -2.85 -0.79
C GLU A 126 -5.08 -2.81 0.57
N ALA A 127 -3.98 -2.06 0.69
CA ALA A 127 -3.32 -1.78 1.97
C ALA A 127 -4.23 -1.00 2.93
N CYS A 128 -4.95 0.01 2.45
CA CYS A 128 -5.90 0.74 3.30
C CYS A 128 -7.08 -0.14 3.74
N GLU A 129 -7.57 -1.02 2.86
CA GLU A 129 -8.61 -2.01 3.19
C GLU A 129 -8.11 -2.97 4.29
N ALA A 130 -6.88 -3.47 4.17
CA ALA A 130 -6.27 -4.33 5.18
C ALA A 130 -6.05 -3.64 6.53
N ALA A 131 -5.79 -2.33 6.51
CA ALA A 131 -5.66 -1.50 7.71
C ALA A 131 -7.00 -0.96 8.23
N GLU A 132 -8.12 -1.22 7.55
CA GLU A 132 -9.46 -0.73 7.90
C GLU A 132 -9.53 0.82 7.97
N ILE A 133 -8.82 1.51 7.08
CA ILE A 133 -8.76 2.97 7.00
C ILE A 133 -9.24 3.51 5.66
N GLU A 134 -9.49 4.82 5.61
CA GLU A 134 -9.92 5.49 4.39
C GLU A 134 -8.80 5.53 3.33
N TYR A 135 -9.16 5.27 2.08
CA TYR A 135 -8.33 5.57 0.93
C TYR A 135 -9.01 6.61 0.03
N GLY A 136 -8.26 7.60 -0.45
CA GLY A 136 -8.79 8.59 -1.38
C GLY A 136 -7.75 9.27 -2.29
N PRO A 137 -8.19 9.97 -3.34
CA PRO A 137 -7.32 10.90 -4.06
C PRO A 137 -7.01 12.12 -3.20
N LEU A 138 -5.90 12.82 -3.43
CA LEU A 138 -5.62 14.07 -2.70
C LEU A 138 -6.72 15.13 -2.79
N SER A 139 -7.46 15.15 -3.90
CA SER A 139 -8.58 16.08 -4.11
C SER A 139 -9.77 15.84 -3.17
N SER A 140 -9.84 14.69 -2.50
CA SER A 140 -10.90 14.41 -1.51
C SER A 140 -10.58 14.91 -0.11
N LEU A 141 -9.36 15.39 0.14
CA LEU A 141 -8.98 15.98 1.42
C LEU A 141 -9.76 17.27 1.64
N LYS A 142 -10.54 17.30 2.72
CA LYS A 142 -11.18 18.51 3.25
C LYS A 142 -10.28 19.06 4.36
N TRP A 143 -9.76 20.25 4.13
CA TRP A 143 -8.88 20.96 5.05
C TRP A 143 -9.70 21.79 6.04
#